data_AF-A0A286RHS7-F1
#
_entry.id   AF-A0A286RHS7-F1
#
_cell.length_a   1.000
_cell.length_b   1.000
_cell.length_c   1.000
_cell.angle_alpha   90.00
_cell.angle_beta   90.00
_cell.angle_gamma   90.00
#
_symmetry.space_group_name_H-M   'P 1'
#
loop_
_entity.id
_entity.type
_entity.pdbx_description
1 polymer ?
#
loop_
_entity_poly.entity_id
_entity_poly.type
_entity_poly.pdbx_seq_one_letter_code
_entity_poly.pdbx_strand_id
1 'polypeptide(L)'
;MPGHVLVAVFIALLVLTALTVAATWVDLGPGNLFVAIGIATVKAALVALFFMHLRYDHPFYGLVFTLAILFLALFLGLTLVDVRQTFPEVQAALENPV
;
A
#
# COMPACT_ATOMS: atom_id res chain seq x y z
N MET A 1 5.52 21.46 14.82
CA MET A 1 6.41 21.33 13.64
C MET A 1 6.41 22.63 12.87
N PRO A 2 7.54 23.10 12.34
CA PRO A 2 7.52 24.29 11.50
C PRO A 2 6.80 23.96 10.18
N GLY A 3 5.75 24.72 9.86
CA GLY A 3 4.78 24.37 8.80
C GLY A 3 5.38 24.18 7.40
N HIS A 4 6.58 24.72 7.14
CA HIS A 4 7.26 24.59 5.86
C HIS A 4 7.63 23.13 5.50
N VAL A 5 7.93 22.28 6.48
CA VAL A 5 8.25 20.86 6.22
C VAL A 5 7.01 20.12 5.72
N LEU A 6 5.85 20.36 6.34
CA LEU A 6 4.60 19.71 5.94
C LEU A 6 4.18 20.13 4.54
N VAL A 7 4.33 21.41 4.20
CA VAL A 7 4.04 21.93 2.85
C VAL A 7 4.99 21.33 1.81
N ALA A 8 6.29 21.20 2.13
CA ALA A 8 7.26 20.56 1.23
C ALA A 8 6.91 19.08 0.97
N VAL A 9 6.56 18.32 2.02
CA VAL A 9 6.13 16.92 1.87
C VAL A 9 4.81 16.82 1.10
N PHE A 10 3.87 17.74 1.33
CA PHE A 10 2.62 17.80 0.58
C PHE A 10 2.85 17.99 -0.92
N ILE A 11 3.76 18.90 -1.30
CA ILE A 11 4.15 19.08 -2.71
C ILE A 11 4.82 17.81 -3.26
N ALA A 12 5.73 17.19 -2.49
CA ALA A 12 6.36 15.93 -2.90
C ALA A 12 5.33 14.81 -3.15
N LEU A 13 4.29 14.72 -2.30
CA LEU A 13 3.19 13.75 -2.48
C LEU A 13 2.33 14.06 -3.71
N LEU A 14 2.09 15.34 -4.03
CA LEU A 14 1.40 15.72 -5.25
C LEU A 14 2.21 15.34 -6.50
N VAL A 15 3.54 15.59 -6.48
CA VAL A 15 4.44 15.17 -7.57
C VAL A 15 4.42 13.64 -7.73
N LEU A 16 4.51 12.89 -6.63
CA LEU A 16 4.44 11.43 -6.68
C LEU A 16 3.10 10.93 -7.22
N THR A 17 2.01 11.64 -6.93
CA THR A 17 0.67 11.31 -7.44
C THR A 17 0.56 11.59 -8.94
N ALA A 18 1.07 12.74 -9.39
CA ALA A 18 1.17 13.03 -10.81
C ALA A 18 2.04 11.98 -11.53
N LEU A 19 3.11 11.53 -10.89
CA LEU A 19 3.97 10.46 -11.42
C LEU A 19 3.25 9.12 -11.49
N THR A 20 2.41 8.75 -10.51
CA THR A 20 1.58 7.53 -10.62
C THR A 20 0.59 7.62 -11.78
N VAL A 21 -0.03 8.78 -11.98
CA VAL A 21 -0.92 8.97 -13.14
C VAL A 21 -0.09 8.88 -14.42
N ALA A 22 1.04 9.58 -14.52
CA ALA A 22 1.93 9.50 -15.68
C ALA A 22 2.39 8.07 -15.98
N ALA A 23 2.71 7.28 -14.96
CA ALA A 23 3.09 5.87 -15.10
C ALA A 23 1.96 5.04 -15.73
N THR A 24 0.69 5.34 -15.44
CA THR A 24 -0.43 4.65 -16.11
C THR A 24 -0.57 4.97 -17.60
N TRP A 25 0.01 6.06 -18.09
CA TRP A 25 0.02 6.38 -19.53
C TRP A 25 1.17 5.72 -20.29
N VAL A 26 2.17 5.19 -19.58
CA VAL A 26 3.34 4.54 -20.17
C VAL A 26 3.22 3.03 -19.97
N ASP A 27 2.87 2.32 -21.03
CA ASP A 27 2.78 0.86 -21.00
C ASP A 27 4.18 0.21 -20.98
N LEU A 28 4.68 -0.02 -19.76
CA LEU A 28 5.92 -0.76 -19.48
C LEU A 28 5.71 -2.29 -19.48
N GLY A 29 4.53 -2.75 -19.89
CA GLY A 29 4.16 -4.17 -19.85
C GLY A 29 4.18 -4.73 -18.42
N PRO A 30 4.74 -5.94 -18.16
CA PRO A 30 4.79 -6.55 -16.82
C PRO A 30 5.50 -5.69 -15.77
N GLY A 31 6.38 -4.78 -16.19
CA GLY A 31 7.12 -3.86 -15.32
C GLY A 31 6.24 -2.78 -14.68
N ASN A 32 5.08 -2.48 -15.25
CA ASN A 32 4.19 -1.43 -14.76
C ASN A 32 3.72 -1.69 -13.33
N LEU A 33 3.43 -2.95 -12.98
CA LEU A 33 3.01 -3.33 -11.63
C LEU A 33 4.10 -3.04 -10.59
N PHE A 34 5.35 -3.40 -10.89
CA PHE A 34 6.48 -3.16 -10.00
C PHE A 34 6.73 -1.67 -9.78
N VAL A 35 6.63 -0.87 -10.85
CA VAL A 35 6.73 0.59 -10.78
C VAL A 35 5.58 1.18 -9.96
N ALA A 36 4.35 0.75 -10.19
CA ALA A 36 3.17 1.21 -9.45
C ALA A 36 3.29 0.92 -7.94
N ILE A 37 3.67 -0.30 -7.57
CA ILE A 37 3.90 -0.69 -6.17
C ILE A 37 5.06 0.09 -5.55
N GLY A 38 6.16 0.29 -6.31
CA GLY A 38 7.30 1.08 -5.86
C GLY A 38 6.92 2.52 -5.52
N ILE A 39 6.22 3.20 -6.43
CA ILE A 39 5.76 4.58 -6.21
C ILE A 39 4.76 4.64 -5.04
N ALA A 40 3.82 3.69 -4.96
CA ALA A 40 2.86 3.60 -3.87
C ALA A 40 3.55 3.43 -2.49
N THR A 41 4.60 2.61 -2.42
CA THR A 41 5.37 2.38 -1.19
C THR A 41 6.09 3.64 -0.73
N VAL A 42 6.74 4.36 -1.65
CA VAL A 42 7.41 5.63 -1.34
C VAL A 42 6.40 6.68 -0.86
N LYS A 43 5.24 6.77 -1.52
CA LYS A 43 4.15 7.67 -1.09
C LYS A 43 3.70 7.35 0.33
N ALA A 44 3.43 6.08 0.62
CA ALA A 44 3.00 5.63 1.93
C ALA A 44 4.04 5.92 3.02
N ALA A 45 5.33 5.72 2.73
CA ALA A 45 6.43 6.03 3.65
C ALA A 45 6.50 7.53 3.98
N LEU A 46 6.40 8.41 2.97
CA LEU A 46 6.35 9.87 3.19
C LEU A 46 5.16 10.29 4.07
N VAL A 47 3.98 9.71 3.84
CA VAL A 47 2.80 9.98 4.68
C VAL A 47 3.03 9.49 6.11
N ALA A 48 3.54 8.27 6.29
CA ALA A 48 3.77 7.69 7.62
C ALA A 48 4.83 8.46 8.43
N LEU A 49 5.96 8.82 7.82
CA LEU A 49 7.02 9.52 8.55
C LEU A 49 6.64 10.94 8.97
N PHE A 50 5.94 11.68 8.10
CA PHE A 50 5.71 13.12 8.30
C PHE A 50 4.30 13.46 8.76
N PHE A 51 3.24 12.89 8.16
CA PHE A 51 1.86 13.21 8.52
C PHE A 51 1.37 12.43 9.73
N MET A 52 1.75 11.15 9.85
CA MET A 52 1.47 10.35 11.06
C MET A 52 2.44 10.65 12.22
N HIS A 53 3.27 11.69 12.10
CA HIS A 53 4.22 12.14 13.12
C HIS A 53 5.26 11.09 13.58
N LEU A 54 5.38 9.96 12.89
CA LEU A 54 6.20 8.82 13.32
C LEU A 54 7.69 9.15 13.50
N ARG A 55 8.21 10.13 12.74
CA ARG A 55 9.60 10.59 12.84
C ARG A 55 9.89 11.46 14.06
N TYR A 56 8.86 12.13 14.58
CA TYR A 56 8.97 13.20 15.58
C TYR A 56 8.31 12.85 16.92
N ASP A 57 7.39 11.89 16.93
CA ASP A 57 6.79 11.34 18.14
C ASP A 57 7.62 10.19 18.73
N HIS A 58 7.21 9.71 19.90
CA HIS A 58 7.87 8.64 20.64
C HIS A 58 8.01 7.35 19.80
N PRO A 59 9.16 6.64 19.86
CA PRO A 59 9.41 5.43 19.06
C PRO A 59 8.38 4.30 19.27
N PHE A 60 7.58 4.38 20.33
CA PHE A 60 6.45 3.47 20.59
C PHE A 60 5.45 3.44 19.44
N TYR A 61 5.14 4.58 18.81
CA TYR A 61 4.22 4.60 17.66
C TYR A 61 4.79 3.89 16.44
N GLY A 62 6.12 3.95 16.23
CA GLY A 62 6.82 3.21 15.19
C GLY A 62 6.72 1.68 15.38
N LEU A 63 6.82 1.22 16.63
CA LEU A 63 6.64 -0.20 16.96
C LEU A 63 5.21 -0.67 16.69
N VAL A 64 4.21 0.11 17.12
CA VAL A 64 2.79 -0.20 16.87
C VAL A 64 2.50 -0.22 15.37
N PHE A 65 3.02 0.73 14.60
CA PHE A 65 2.87 0.76 13.14
C PHE A 65 3.50 -0.47 12.47
N THR A 66 4.71 -0.86 12.90
CA THR A 66 5.40 -2.04 12.35
C THR A 66 4.61 -3.32 12.65
N LEU A 67 4.09 -3.46 13.88
CA LEU A 67 3.21 -4.57 14.23
C LEU A 67 1.93 -4.55 13.41
N ALA A 68 1.29 -3.39 13.21
CA ALA A 68 0.11 -3.28 12.37
C ALA A 68 0.37 -3.74 10.92
N ILE A 69 1.50 -3.35 10.32
CA ILE A 69 1.91 -3.80 8.98
C ILE A 69 2.16 -5.32 8.96
N LEU A 70 2.83 -5.86 9.99
CA LEU A 70 3.09 -7.30 10.11
C LEU A 70 1.77 -8.08 10.17
N PHE A 71 0.86 -7.68 11.06
CA PHE A 71 -0.44 -8.31 11.19
C PHE A 71 -1.26 -8.15 9.90
N LEU A 72 -1.25 -6.99 9.26
CA LEU A 72 -1.91 -6.80 7.96
C LEU A 72 -1.36 -7.76 6.90
N ALA A 73 -0.03 -7.90 6.81
CA ALA A 73 0.59 -8.83 5.87
C ALA A 73 0.22 -10.29 6.18
N LEU A 74 0.17 -10.66 7.46
CA LEU A 74 -0.27 -11.98 7.90
C LEU A 74 -1.74 -12.24 7.50
N PHE A 75 -2.64 -11.30 7.81
CA PHE A 75 -4.06 -11.42 7.46
C PHE A 75 -4.26 -11.50 5.94
N LEU A 76 -3.64 -10.60 5.17
CA LEU A 76 -3.73 -10.64 3.71
C LEU A 76 -3.16 -11.94 3.14
N GLY A 77 -2.03 -12.42 3.68
CA GLY A 77 -1.44 -13.69 3.27
C GLY A 77 -2.38 -14.88 3.52
N LEU A 78 -2.99 -14.95 4.70
CA LEU A 78 -3.95 -15.99 5.05
C LEU A 78 -5.21 -15.91 4.17
N THR A 79 -5.78 -14.71 3.98
CA THR A 79 -6.94 -14.51 3.11
C THR A 79 -6.66 -14.90 1.66
N LEU A 80 -5.47 -14.62 1.13
CA LEU A 80 -5.11 -15.02 -0.23
C LEU A 80 -5.00 -16.55 -0.38
N VAL A 81 -4.48 -17.24 0.64
CA VAL A 81 -4.43 -18.71 0.66
C VAL A 81 -5.84 -19.28 0.72
N ASP A 82 -6.67 -18.76 1.62
CA ASP A 82 -8.07 -19.17 1.81
C ASP A 82 -8.89 -19.01 0.52
N VAL A 83 -8.86 -17.82 -0.08
CA VAL A 83 -9.49 -17.52 -1.39
C VAL A 83 -9.05 -18.53 -2.44
N ARG A 84 -7.74 -18.84 -2.52
CA ARG A 84 -7.26 -19.77 -3.54
C ARG A 84 -7.78 -21.21 -3.36
N GLN A 85 -8.11 -21.61 -2.13
CA GLN A 85 -8.61 -22.94 -1.81
C GLN A 85 -10.14 -23.04 -1.93
N THR A 86 -10.87 -22.00 -1.53
CA THR A 86 -12.35 -22.00 -1.53
C THR A 86 -12.97 -21.70 -2.90
N PHE A 87 -12.34 -20.84 -3.73
CA PHE A 87 -12.90 -20.46 -5.03
C PHE A 87 -13.21 -21.64 -5.98
N PRO A 88 -12.36 -22.69 -6.10
CA PRO A 88 -12.68 -23.87 -6.91
C PRO A 88 -13.92 -24.62 -6.44
N GLU A 89 -14.10 -24.76 -5.12
CA GLU A 89 -15.26 -25.45 -4.53
C GLU A 89 -16.56 -24.67 -4.75
N VAL A 90 -16.51 -23.34 -4.62
CA VAL A 90 -17.67 -22.46 -4.86
C VAL A 90 -18.06 -22.48 -6.35
N GLN A 91 -17.10 -22.48 -7.26
CA GLN A 91 -17.38 -22.53 -8.70
C GLN A 91 -18.03 -23.87 -9.09
N ALA A 92 -17.56 -24.98 -8.54
CA ALA A 92 -18.16 -26.30 -8.77
C ALA A 92 -19.61 -26.41 -8.26
N ALA A 93 -19.92 -25.75 -7.13
CA ALA A 93 -21.27 -25.70 -6.58
C ALA A 93 -22.24 -24.80 -7.37
N LEU A 94 -21.73 -23.76 -8.04
CA LEU A 94 -22.52 -22.87 -8.91
C LEU A 94 -22.78 -23.49 -10.29
N GLU A 95 -21.84 -24.28 -10.80
CA GLU A 95 -21.94 -24.92 -12.13
C GLU A 95 -22.85 -26.14 -12.13
N ASN A 96 -22.98 -26.83 -11.00
CA ASN A 96 -23.88 -27.98 -10.84
C ASN A 96 -25.01 -27.64 -9.85
N PRO A 97 -25.98 -26.80 -10.25
CA PRO A 97 -27.12 -26.51 -9.40
C PRO A 97 -27.94 -27.81 -9.24
N VAL A 98 -28.09 -28.25 -7.99
CA VAL A 98 -29.11 -29.24 -7.60
C VAL A 98 -30.51 -28.82 -8.05
#